data_AF-A0A1D2MJH9-F1
#
_entry.id   AF-A0A1D2MJH9-F1
#
_cell.length_a   1.000
_cell.length_b   1.000
_cell.length_c   1.000
_cell.angle_alpha   90.00
_cell.angle_beta   90.00
_cell.angle_gamma   90.00
#
_symmetry.space_group_name_H-M   'P 1'
#
loop_
_entity.id
_entity.type
_entity.pdbx_description
1 polymer ?
#
loop_
_entity_poly.entity_id
_entity_poly.type
_entity_poly.pdbx_seq_one_letter_code
_entity_poly.pdbx_strand_id
1 'polypeptide(L)'
;MQHSNQLLVGTYDGVKRKRDILGKLQPGFQRIQAMNLHQQGQQPQPRADVPQNADTIFQALLDDFERLQMDALKHTSSHATTQYRSLQERCVKLEMALDNLNVKGREDLRNKRKTVLINVNLVSKNLSENTHSHAQ
;
A
#
# COMPACT_ATOMS: atom_id res chain seq x y z
N MET A 1 10.47 -71.38 0.59
CA MET A 1 10.95 -70.04 0.95
C MET A 1 10.10 -69.02 0.20
N GLN A 2 9.20 -68.32 0.90
CA GLN A 2 8.35 -67.28 0.31
C GLN A 2 8.80 -65.94 0.88
N HIS A 3 9.29 -65.06 0.01
CA HIS A 3 9.60 -63.67 0.34
C HIS A 3 8.28 -62.88 0.43
N SER A 4 7.92 -62.43 1.63
CA SER A 4 6.81 -61.48 1.83
C SER A 4 7.37 -60.06 1.83
N ASN A 5 7.15 -59.35 0.72
CA ASN A 5 7.29 -57.90 0.61
C ASN A 5 6.39 -57.20 1.64
N GLN A 6 6.98 -56.58 2.66
CA GLN A 6 6.26 -55.64 3.53
C GLN A 6 6.02 -54.34 2.76
N LEU A 7 4.82 -54.22 2.18
CA LEU A 7 4.30 -52.98 1.65
C LEU A 7 4.04 -52.00 2.81
N LEU A 8 4.68 -50.84 2.74
CA LEU A 8 4.45 -49.70 3.63
C LEU A 8 3.07 -49.09 3.30
N VAL A 9 2.00 -49.64 3.86
CA VAL A 9 0.62 -49.15 3.64
C VAL A 9 0.35 -47.94 4.53
N GLY A 10 0.86 -46.78 4.12
CA GLY A 10 0.40 -45.49 4.62
C GLY A 10 -0.80 -45.01 3.80
N THR A 11 -2.03 -45.42 4.14
CA THR A 11 -3.22 -44.87 3.48
C THR A 11 -3.34 -43.39 3.84
N TYR A 12 -3.14 -42.52 2.86
CA TYR A 12 -3.35 -41.09 3.00
C TYR A 12 -4.84 -40.81 3.30
N ASP A 13 -5.14 -40.38 4.52
CA ASP A 13 -6.46 -39.88 4.90
C ASP A 13 -6.48 -38.35 4.76
N GLY A 14 -7.05 -37.88 3.65
CA GLY A 14 -7.18 -36.46 3.35
C GLY A 14 -8.07 -35.69 4.32
N VAL A 15 -9.05 -36.35 4.96
CA VAL A 15 -9.95 -35.72 5.92
C VAL A 15 -9.22 -35.49 7.24
N LYS A 16 -8.48 -36.51 7.71
CA LYS A 16 -7.62 -36.38 8.89
C LYS A 16 -6.52 -35.34 8.67
N ARG A 17 -5.88 -35.36 7.50
CA ARG A 17 -4.85 -34.36 7.16
C ARG A 17 -5.41 -32.94 7.09
N LYS A 18 -6.60 -32.74 6.51
CA LYS A 18 -7.27 -31.43 6.49
C LYS A 18 -7.59 -30.95 7.90
N ARG A 19 -8.06 -31.84 8.79
CA ARG A 19 -8.33 -31.51 10.20
C ARG A 19 -7.06 -31.12 10.95
N ASP A 20 -5.97 -31.87 10.76
CA ASP A 20 -4.67 -31.56 11.39
C ASP A 20 -4.09 -30.24 10.89
N ILE A 21 -4.19 -29.95 9.60
CA ILE A 21 -3.75 -28.68 9.02
C ILE A 21 -4.58 -27.52 9.58
N LEU A 22 -5.92 -27.66 9.60
CA LEU A 22 -6.79 -26.62 10.15
C LEU A 22 -6.52 -26.39 11.65
N GLY A 23 -6.35 -27.45 12.43
CA GLY A 23 -6.01 -27.35 13.85
C GLY A 23 -4.66 -26.65 14.10
N LYS A 24 -3.69 -26.83 13.21
CA LYS A 24 -2.39 -26.14 13.30
C LYS A 24 -2.44 -24.68 12.84
N LEU A 25 -3.30 -24.35 11.86
CA LEU A 25 -3.41 -22.99 11.31
C LEU A 25 -4.34 -22.08 12.12
N GLN A 26 -5.37 -22.64 12.77
CA GLN A 26 -6.38 -21.87 13.50
C GLN A 26 -5.80 -20.96 14.61
N PRO A 27 -4.82 -21.41 15.44
CA PRO A 27 -4.17 -20.53 16.41
C PRO A 27 -3.40 -19.38 15.75
N GLY A 28 -2.81 -19.62 14.58
CA GLY A 28 -2.13 -18.59 13.78
C GLY A 28 -3.09 -17.53 13.27
N PHE A 29 -4.25 -17.94 12.73
CA PHE A 29 -5.29 -17.01 12.31
C PHE A 29 -5.85 -16.18 13.46
N GLN A 30 -6.09 -16.78 14.63
CA GLN A 30 -6.53 -16.06 15.81
C GLN A 30 -5.49 -15.05 16.31
N ARG A 31 -4.19 -15.39 16.26
CA ARG A 31 -3.10 -14.45 16.57
C ARG A 31 -3.03 -13.30 15.57
N ILE A 32 -3.19 -13.55 14.27
CA ILE A 32 -3.19 -12.51 13.23
C ILE A 32 -4.39 -11.57 13.39
N GLN A 33 -5.57 -12.09 13.74
CA GLN A 33 -6.75 -11.28 14.05
C GLN A 33 -6.53 -10.44 15.32
N ALA A 34 -5.97 -11.03 16.38
CA ALA A 34 -5.64 -10.33 17.61
C ALA A 34 -4.54 -9.26 17.43
N MET A 35 -3.57 -9.49 16.53
CA MET A 35 -2.54 -8.51 16.18
C MET A 35 -3.09 -7.37 15.31
N ASN A 36 -4.02 -7.65 14.38
CA ASN A 36 -4.72 -6.60 13.64
C ASN A 36 -5.58 -5.71 14.56
N LEU A 37 -6.13 -6.27 15.63
CA LEU A 37 -6.90 -5.49 16.62
C LEU A 37 -6.03 -4.45 17.36
N HIS A 38 -4.74 -4.73 17.57
CA HIS A 38 -3.81 -3.80 18.21
C HIS A 38 -3.15 -2.80 17.23
N GLN A 39 -3.18 -3.06 15.91
CA GLN A 39 -2.72 -2.10 14.90
C GLN A 39 -3.84 -1.20 14.34
N GLN A 40 -5.12 -1.50 14.66
CA GLN A 40 -6.25 -0.58 14.41
C GLN A 40 -6.35 0.57 15.43
N GLY A 41 -5.31 0.79 16.24
CA GLY A 41 -5.19 1.91 17.18
C GLY A 41 -4.49 3.16 16.63
N GLN A 42 -4.17 3.20 15.33
CA GLN A 42 -3.84 4.46 14.63
C GLN A 42 -4.75 4.62 13.41
N GLN A 43 -6.07 4.53 13.62
CA GLN A 43 -6.93 5.46 12.88
C GLN A 43 -6.46 6.88 13.24
N PRO A 44 -6.18 7.76 12.27
CA PRO A 44 -6.23 9.18 12.59
C PRO A 44 -7.63 9.40 13.15
N GLN A 45 -7.71 9.84 14.41
CA GLN A 45 -8.95 10.32 14.98
C GLN A 45 -9.63 11.23 13.94
N PRO A 46 -10.96 11.19 13.75
CA PRO A 46 -11.63 12.29 13.09
C PRO A 46 -11.42 13.50 14.00
N ARG A 47 -10.31 14.22 13.77
CA ARG A 47 -10.09 15.53 14.37
C ARG A 47 -11.29 16.34 13.94
N ALA A 48 -12.04 16.72 14.97
CA ALA A 48 -13.08 17.74 15.03
C ALA A 48 -13.37 18.46 13.72
N ASP A 49 -14.66 18.57 13.42
CA ASP A 49 -15.30 19.59 12.57
C ASP A 49 -14.53 20.93 12.51
N VAL A 50 -13.51 20.96 11.69
CA VAL A 50 -13.08 22.17 11.01
C VAL A 50 -13.65 21.99 9.62
N PRO A 51 -14.49 22.92 9.11
CA PRO A 51 -14.63 23.04 7.67
C PRO A 51 -13.24 23.42 7.18
N GLN A 52 -12.41 22.41 6.91
CA GLN A 52 -11.11 22.60 6.30
C GLN A 52 -11.45 23.16 4.92
N ASN A 53 -11.34 24.48 4.79
CA ASN A 53 -11.56 25.18 3.54
C ASN A 53 -10.79 24.39 2.47
N ALA A 54 -11.44 24.08 1.34
CA ALA A 54 -10.82 23.28 0.29
C ALA A 54 -9.43 23.81 -0.09
N ASP A 55 -9.19 25.12 0.06
CA ASP A 55 -7.89 25.77 -0.10
C ASP A 55 -6.83 25.30 0.92
N THR A 56 -7.19 25.17 2.19
CA THR A 56 -6.27 24.69 3.24
C THR A 56 -5.91 23.22 3.06
N ILE A 57 -6.88 22.38 2.67
CA ILE A 57 -6.62 20.98 2.33
C ILE A 57 -5.74 20.92 1.09
N PHE A 58 -6.09 21.69 0.05
CA PHE A 58 -5.32 21.72 -1.18
C PHE A 58 -3.88 22.20 -0.96
N GLN A 59 -3.67 23.20 -0.11
CA GLN A 59 -2.33 23.67 0.24
C GLN A 59 -1.52 22.60 0.98
N ALA A 60 -2.12 21.88 1.93
CA ALA A 60 -1.45 20.75 2.57
C ALA A 60 -1.06 19.66 1.57
N LEU A 61 -1.92 19.38 0.58
CA LEU A 61 -1.61 18.42 -0.50
C LEU A 61 -0.49 18.93 -1.41
N LEU A 62 -0.40 20.23 -1.65
CA LEU A 62 0.72 20.83 -2.38
C LEU A 62 2.04 20.67 -1.62
N ASP A 63 2.04 20.97 -0.32
CA ASP A 63 3.24 20.82 0.52
C ASP A 63 3.70 19.34 0.56
N ASP A 64 2.75 18.40 0.65
CA ASP A 64 3.03 16.96 0.58
C ASP A 64 3.58 16.54 -0.80
N PHE A 65 3.07 17.15 -1.87
CA PHE A 65 3.56 16.93 -3.23
C PHE A 65 4.99 17.43 -3.43
N GLU A 66 5.33 18.62 -2.91
CA GLU A 66 6.69 19.15 -2.98
C GLU A 66 7.69 18.27 -2.23
N ARG A 67 7.30 17.76 -1.05
CA ARG A 67 8.11 16.79 -0.30
C ARG A 67 8.28 15.49 -1.09
N LEU A 68 7.22 15.00 -1.72
CA LEU A 68 7.28 13.80 -2.56
C LEU A 68 8.23 13.99 -3.74
N GLN A 69 8.19 15.14 -4.42
CA GLN A 69 9.13 15.47 -5.50
C GLN A 69 10.58 15.52 -5.01
N MET A 70 10.84 16.16 -3.88
CA MET A 70 12.17 16.22 -3.28
C MET A 70 12.71 14.82 -2.96
N ASP A 71 11.87 13.95 -2.39
CA ASP A 71 12.26 12.59 -2.05
C ASP A 71 12.45 11.73 -3.31
N ALA A 72 11.61 11.93 -4.34
CA ALA A 72 11.73 11.26 -5.62
C ALA A 72 13.01 11.66 -6.38
N LEU A 73 13.39 12.94 -6.36
CA LEU A 73 14.64 13.44 -6.95
C LEU A 73 15.88 12.88 -6.25
N LYS A 74 15.80 12.67 -4.94
CA LYS A 74 16.88 12.04 -4.16
C LYS A 74 16.94 10.52 -4.34
N HIS A 75 15.88 9.92 -4.87
CA HIS A 75 15.80 8.48 -5.02
C HIS A 75 16.55 8.00 -6.26
N THR A 76 17.74 7.47 -6.04
CA THR A 76 18.58 6.83 -7.08
C THR A 76 18.57 5.30 -7.00
N SER A 77 17.75 4.73 -6.11
CA SER A 77 17.82 3.32 -5.73
C SER A 77 16.95 2.42 -6.62
N SER A 78 17.19 1.10 -6.55
CA SER A 78 16.42 0.12 -7.33
C SER A 78 14.95 -0.02 -6.86
N HIS A 79 14.09 -0.45 -7.79
CA HIS A 79 12.65 -0.67 -7.60
C HIS A 79 12.33 -1.63 -6.44
N ALA A 80 13.27 -2.51 -6.10
CA ALA A 80 13.09 -3.50 -5.04
C ALA A 80 13.16 -2.90 -3.62
N THR A 81 13.59 -1.64 -3.48
CA THR A 81 13.78 -1.01 -2.17
C THR A 81 12.46 -0.66 -1.49
N THR A 82 12.45 -0.72 -0.16
CA THR A 82 11.32 -0.27 0.66
C THR A 82 11.02 1.22 0.42
N GLN A 83 12.06 2.01 0.14
CA GLN A 83 11.94 3.42 -0.19
C GLN A 83 11.14 3.65 -1.47
N TYR A 84 11.45 2.93 -2.57
CA TYR A 84 10.67 3.00 -3.80
C TYR A 84 9.19 2.70 -3.57
N ARG A 85 8.88 1.59 -2.87
CA ARG A 85 7.50 1.22 -2.53
C ARG A 85 6.80 2.30 -1.71
N SER A 86 7.48 2.87 -0.72
CA SER A 86 6.93 3.96 0.09
C SER A 86 6.66 5.23 -0.71
N LEU A 87 7.49 5.55 -1.71
CA LEU A 87 7.28 6.69 -2.61
C LEU A 87 6.09 6.45 -3.53
N GLN A 88 5.97 5.25 -4.12
CA GLN A 88 4.80 4.89 -4.91
C GLN A 88 3.51 4.93 -4.10
N GLU A 89 3.51 4.38 -2.88
CA GLU A 89 2.35 4.46 -1.99
C GLU A 89 1.97 5.90 -1.67
N ARG A 90 2.95 6.79 -1.49
CA ARG A 90 2.70 8.23 -1.29
C ARG A 90 2.12 8.89 -2.54
N CYS A 91 2.59 8.56 -3.73
CA CYS A 91 1.99 9.02 -4.99
C CYS A 91 0.50 8.64 -5.04
N VAL A 92 0.17 7.36 -4.81
CA VAL A 92 -1.21 6.87 -4.86
C VAL A 92 -2.09 7.54 -3.80
N LYS A 93 -1.59 7.69 -2.57
CA LYS A 93 -2.33 8.38 -1.49
C LYS A 93 -2.63 9.83 -1.86
N LEU A 94 -1.66 10.52 -2.47
CA LEU A 94 -1.82 11.90 -2.90
C LEU A 94 -2.82 12.03 -4.06
N GLU A 95 -2.79 11.12 -5.04
CA GLU A 95 -3.79 11.06 -6.12
C GLU A 95 -5.19 10.87 -5.57
N MET A 96 -5.38 9.89 -4.67
CA MET A 96 -6.68 9.64 -4.03
C MET A 96 -7.17 10.86 -3.23
N ALA A 97 -6.27 11.55 -2.51
CA ALA A 97 -6.63 12.73 -1.73
C ALA A 97 -7.03 13.91 -2.64
N LEU A 98 -6.33 14.10 -3.76
CA LEU A 98 -6.68 15.12 -4.76
C LEU A 98 -8.03 14.82 -5.41
N ASP A 99 -8.30 13.57 -5.80
CA ASP A 99 -9.57 13.18 -6.41
C ASP A 99 -10.76 13.35 -5.46
N ASN A 100 -10.57 13.01 -4.18
CA ASN A 100 -11.57 13.17 -3.13
C ASN A 100 -11.80 14.64 -2.72
N LEU A 101 -10.93 15.57 -3.13
CA LEU A 101 -11.10 16.98 -2.80
C LEU A 101 -12.35 17.55 -3.48
N ASN A 102 -13.30 18.03 -2.67
CA ASN A 102 -14.49 18.69 -3.17
C ASN A 102 -14.16 20.11 -3.66
N VAL A 103 -14.12 20.28 -4.98
CA VAL A 103 -13.85 21.55 -5.67
C VAL A 103 -15.08 22.11 -6.40
N LYS A 104 -16.29 21.70 -6.00
CA LYS A 104 -17.53 22.12 -6.68
C LYS A 104 -17.68 23.65 -6.65
N GLY A 105 -17.88 24.25 -7.83
CA GLY A 105 -18.03 25.71 -7.99
C GLY A 105 -16.74 26.52 -7.91
N ARG A 106 -15.56 25.87 -7.83
CA ARG A 106 -14.25 26.55 -7.79
C ARG A 106 -13.38 26.11 -8.95
N GLU A 107 -13.48 26.82 -10.07
CA GLU A 107 -12.76 26.48 -11.31
C GLU A 107 -11.23 26.58 -11.15
N ASP A 108 -10.75 27.57 -10.38
CA ASP A 108 -9.33 27.73 -10.10
C ASP A 108 -8.74 26.51 -9.38
N LEU A 109 -9.44 25.99 -8.37
CA LEU A 109 -9.01 24.79 -7.64
C LEU A 109 -9.10 23.55 -8.52
N ARG A 110 -10.11 23.46 -9.39
CA ARG A 110 -10.21 22.36 -10.37
C ARG A 110 -9.00 22.34 -11.30
N ASN A 111 -8.60 23.50 -11.81
CA ASN A 111 -7.44 23.65 -12.70
C ASN A 111 -6.14 23.32 -11.97
N LYS A 112 -5.93 23.89 -10.78
CA LYS A 112 -4.76 23.58 -9.95
C LYS A 112 -4.69 22.09 -9.61
N ARG A 113 -5.80 21.48 -9.20
CA ARG A 113 -5.88 20.04 -8.91
C ARG A 113 -5.48 19.20 -10.12
N LYS A 114 -5.99 19.52 -11.30
CA LYS A 114 -5.64 18.82 -12.54
C LYS A 114 -4.14 18.91 -12.82
N THR A 115 -3.55 20.10 -12.67
CA THR A 115 -2.09 20.29 -12.86
C THR A 115 -1.29 19.46 -11.87
N VAL A 116 -1.66 19.46 -10.59
CA VAL A 116 -0.96 18.65 -9.57
C VAL A 116 -1.08 17.17 -9.88
N LEU A 117 -2.27 16.67 -10.24
CA LEU A 117 -2.47 15.26 -10.62
C LEU A 117 -1.57 14.84 -11.80
N ILE A 118 -1.47 15.68 -12.83
CA ILE A 118 -0.57 15.43 -13.96
C ILE A 118 0.88 15.33 -13.49
N ASN A 119 1.31 16.23 -12.60
CA ASN A 119 2.68 16.23 -12.09
C ASN A 119 2.96 15.04 -11.16
N VAL A 120 1.98 14.59 -10.36
CA VAL A 120 2.10 13.37 -9.53
C VAL A 120 2.29 12.15 -10.41
N ASN A 121 1.51 12.04 -11.48
CA ASN A 121 1.65 10.96 -12.45
C ASN A 121 3.03 10.99 -13.12
N LEU A 122 3.52 12.17 -13.51
CA LEU A 122 4.86 12.34 -14.06
C LEU A 122 5.95 11.90 -13.06
N VAL A 123 5.82 12.26 -11.79
CA VAL A 123 6.76 11.82 -10.74
C VAL A 123 6.71 10.31 -10.56
N SER A 124 5.52 9.71 -10.53
CA SER A 124 5.34 8.26 -10.45
C SER A 124 5.99 7.54 -11.64
N LYS A 125 5.82 8.09 -12.85
CA LYS A 125 6.46 7.60 -14.06
C LYS A 125 7.98 7.75 -14.02
N ASN A 126 8.51 8.91 -13.62
CA ASN A 126 9.94 9.13 -13.49
C ASN A 126 10.57 8.21 -12.43
N LEU A 127 9.86 7.97 -11.32
CA LEU A 127 10.26 6.97 -10.33
C LEU A 127 10.31 5.58 -10.96
N SER A 128 9.39 5.22 -11.86
CA SER A 128 9.51 3.95 -12.57
C SER A 128 10.67 3.92 -13.58
N GLU A 129 10.90 4.99 -14.34
CA GLU A 129 11.91 5.00 -15.41
C GLU A 129 13.34 5.04 -14.85
N ASN A 130 13.61 5.91 -13.88
CA ASN A 130 14.94 6.06 -13.26
C ASN A 130 15.45 4.76 -12.63
N THR A 131 14.53 3.91 -12.25
CA THR A 131 14.81 2.71 -11.49
C THR A 131 15.03 1.49 -12.42
N HIS A 132 14.53 1.57 -13.66
CA HIS A 132 14.85 0.61 -14.73
C HIS A 132 16.20 0.89 -15.39
N SER A 133 16.62 2.16 -15.46
CA SER A 133 17.92 2.55 -16.03
C SER A 133 19.12 2.08 -15.21
N HIS A 134 18.96 1.83 -13.90
CA HIS A 134 20.06 1.44 -13.01
C HIS A 134 20.26 -0.09 -12.89
N ALA A 135 19.53 -0.88 -13.69
CA ALA A 135 19.60 -2.35 -13.69
C ALA A 135 20.43 -2.94 -14.87
N GLN A 136 21.22 -2.11 -15.57
CA GLN A 136 22.20 -2.56 -16.57
C GLN A 136 23.63 -2.52 -16.03
#